data_AF-A0A842WR92-F1
#
_entry.id   AF-A0A842WR92-F1
#
_cell.length_a   1.000
_cell.length_b   1.000
_cell.length_c   1.000
_cell.angle_alpha   90.00
_cell.angle_beta   90.00
_cell.angle_gamma   90.00
#
_symmetry.space_group_name_H-M   'P 1'
#
loop_
_entity.id
_entity.type
_entity.pdbx_description
1 polymer ?
#
loop_
_entity_poly.entity_id
_entity_poly.type
_entity_poly.pdbx_seq_one_letter_code
_entity_poly.pdbx_strand_id
1 'polypeptide(L)'
;MTTFVTLKLRCPDCSGKFYADSLASFGFANVDEHLCKKYWGYNPMVIFYAMCPHCNLVDFPSNFEMIDDDIEEDLPYSEETCDKYDILIEEVKNGDNSSLNLAHLYHQSACCRKIEGLDYVEYLKKAHYYFKLVKEEGIEEFLRTPIEDWIEATKI
;
A
#
# COMPACT_ATOMS: atom_id res chain seq x y z
N MET A 1 -14.00 -11.52 6.21
CA MET A 1 -12.92 -11.86 7.14
C MET A 1 -11.62 -11.75 6.37
N THR A 2 -10.59 -11.15 6.97
CA THR A 2 -9.24 -11.11 6.42
C THR A 2 -8.47 -12.36 6.89
N THR A 3 -7.79 -13.04 5.98
CA THR A 3 -6.95 -14.21 6.28
C THR A 3 -5.56 -13.98 5.74
N PHE A 4 -4.55 -14.21 6.56
CA PHE A 4 -3.14 -14.06 6.21
C PHE A 4 -2.40 -15.40 6.29
N VAL A 5 -1.29 -15.48 5.59
CA VAL A 5 -0.31 -16.56 5.63
C VAL A 5 1.06 -15.95 5.90
N THR A 6 1.81 -16.54 6.81
CA THR A 6 3.17 -16.10 7.10
C THR A 6 4.12 -16.71 6.08
N LEU A 7 4.91 -15.85 5.44
CA LEU A 7 5.94 -16.20 4.47
C LEU A 7 7.32 -15.97 5.08
N LYS A 8 8.26 -16.85 4.76
CA LYS A 8 9.68 -16.65 5.02
C LYS A 8 10.30 -16.11 3.72
N LEU A 9 10.86 -14.91 3.78
CA LEU A 9 11.30 -14.15 2.61
C LEU A 9 12.80 -13.83 2.71
N ARG A 10 13.47 -13.74 1.56
CA ARG A 10 14.81 -13.17 1.41
C ARG A 10 14.72 -11.90 0.57
N CYS A 11 15.32 -10.83 1.10
CA CYS A 11 15.40 -9.54 0.43
C CYS A 11 16.31 -9.58 -0.80
N PRO A 12 15.85 -9.14 -1.99
CA PRO A 12 16.69 -9.13 -3.18
C PRO A 12 17.84 -8.11 -3.11
N ASP A 13 17.69 -7.05 -2.30
CA ASP A 13 18.67 -5.97 -2.20
C ASP A 13 19.78 -6.29 -1.18
N CYS A 14 19.41 -6.60 0.07
CA CYS A 14 20.39 -6.85 1.14
C CYS A 14 20.61 -8.35 1.46
N SER A 15 19.91 -9.27 0.80
CA SER A 15 19.91 -10.72 1.11
C SER A 15 19.46 -11.10 2.53
N GLY A 16 18.94 -10.15 3.32
CA GLY A 16 18.42 -10.39 4.66
C GLY A 16 17.19 -11.29 4.64
N LYS A 17 17.14 -12.28 5.53
CA LYS A 17 16.00 -13.16 5.75
C LYS A 17 15.05 -12.55 6.78
N PHE A 18 13.74 -12.67 6.56
CA PHE A 18 12.72 -12.13 7.46
C PHE A 18 11.37 -12.83 7.27
N TYR A 19 10.47 -12.67 8.25
CA TYR A 19 9.08 -13.09 8.13
C TYR A 19 8.21 -11.94 7.64
N ALA A 20 7.21 -12.23 6.83
CA ALA A 20 6.17 -11.27 6.45
C ALA A 20 4.84 -11.98 6.28
N ASP A 21 3.75 -11.33 6.69
CA ASP A 21 2.41 -11.82 6.40
C ASP A 21 1.99 -11.39 4.99
N SER A 22 1.33 -12.30 4.29
CA SER A 22 0.73 -12.08 2.99
C SER A 22 -0.75 -12.43 3.03
N LEU A 23 -1.54 -11.74 2.21
CA LEU A 23 -2.98 -11.92 2.18
C LEU A 23 -3.36 -13.16 1.37
N ALA A 24 -3.99 -14.12 2.03
CA ALA A 24 -4.64 -15.23 1.35
C ALA A 24 -6.05 -14.85 0.86
N SER A 25 -6.79 -14.09 1.66
CA SER A 25 -8.12 -13.58 1.29
C SER A 25 -8.50 -12.37 2.13
N PHE A 26 -9.29 -11.46 1.56
CA PHE A 26 -9.89 -10.34 2.27
C PHE A 26 -11.16 -9.90 1.55
N GLY A 27 -12.01 -9.16 2.25
CA GLY A 27 -13.23 -8.59 1.71
C GLY A 27 -13.60 -7.30 2.41
N PHE A 28 -14.48 -6.53 1.81
CA PHE A 28 -14.95 -5.25 2.35
C PHE A 28 -16.47 -5.18 2.36
N ALA A 29 -17.01 -4.53 3.38
CA ALA A 29 -18.45 -4.34 3.57
C ALA A 29 -19.03 -3.29 2.63
N ASN A 30 -18.30 -2.19 2.45
CA ASN A 30 -18.69 -1.06 1.62
C ASN A 30 -17.46 -0.19 1.28
N VAL A 31 -17.67 0.83 0.47
CA VAL A 31 -16.74 1.90 0.15
C VAL A 31 -17.30 3.21 0.71
N ASP A 32 -16.46 4.07 1.27
CA ASP A 32 -16.90 5.38 1.77
C ASP A 32 -16.79 6.50 0.72
N GLU A 33 -17.15 7.72 1.12
CA GLU A 33 -17.11 8.91 0.26
C GLU A 33 -15.71 9.29 -0.24
N HIS A 34 -14.65 8.83 0.42
CA HIS A 34 -13.27 9.02 -0.03
C HIS A 34 -12.76 7.84 -0.86
N LEU A 35 -13.66 6.94 -1.30
CA LEU A 35 -13.33 5.69 -1.98
C LEU A 35 -12.44 4.75 -1.14
N CYS A 36 -12.43 4.90 0.18
CA CYS A 36 -11.75 3.98 1.08
C CYS A 36 -12.63 2.77 1.37
N LYS A 37 -12.06 1.57 1.20
CA LYS A 37 -12.75 0.31 1.47
C LYS A 37 -12.87 0.09 2.98
N LYS A 38 -14.06 -0.26 3.45
CA LYS A 38 -14.32 -0.70 4.82
C LYS A 38 -14.17 -2.21 4.93
N TYR A 39 -12.98 -2.67 5.27
CA TYR A 39 -12.66 -4.10 5.34
C TYR A 39 -13.38 -4.83 6.47
N TRP A 40 -13.58 -6.13 6.31
CA TRP A 40 -14.16 -6.98 7.35
C TRP A 40 -13.10 -7.47 8.34
N GLY A 41 -13.05 -6.85 9.51
CA GLY A 41 -12.14 -7.23 10.59
C GLY A 41 -10.84 -6.45 10.53
N TYR A 42 -9.71 -7.16 10.45
CA TYR A 42 -8.38 -6.56 10.39
C TYR A 42 -8.16 -5.74 9.11
N ASN A 43 -7.38 -4.65 9.23
CA ASN A 43 -6.99 -3.80 8.11
C ASN A 43 -5.94 -4.51 7.23
N PRO A 44 -6.29 -4.96 6.01
CA PRO A 44 -5.32 -5.66 5.16
C PRO A 44 -4.31 -4.72 4.51
N MET A 45 -4.48 -3.40 4.58
CA MET A 45 -3.62 -2.46 3.86
C MET A 45 -2.19 -2.44 4.39
N VAL A 46 -2.00 -2.65 5.71
CA VAL A 46 -0.67 -2.71 6.33
C VAL A 46 0.15 -3.96 5.93
N ILE A 47 -0.50 -4.93 5.28
CA ILE A 47 0.11 -6.18 4.78
C ILE A 47 0.04 -6.34 3.25
N PHE A 48 -0.42 -5.32 2.51
CA PHE A 48 -0.31 -5.34 1.04
C PHE A 48 1.14 -5.38 0.54
N TYR A 49 2.04 -4.79 1.31
CA TYR A 49 3.46 -4.72 1.01
C TYR A 49 4.27 -5.34 2.15
N ALA A 50 5.34 -6.02 1.80
CA ALA A 50 6.37 -6.44 2.74
C ALA A 50 7.45 -5.36 2.80
N MET A 51 7.88 -5.03 4.01
CA MET A 51 9.04 -4.20 4.30
C MET A 51 10.16 -5.07 4.84
N CYS A 52 11.33 -5.04 4.20
CA CYS A 52 12.52 -5.72 4.69
C CYS A 52 13.03 -5.04 5.97
N PRO A 53 13.11 -5.73 7.11
CA PRO A 53 13.55 -5.12 8.37
C PRO A 53 15.07 -4.81 8.41
N HIS A 54 15.83 -5.27 7.42
CA HIS A 54 17.29 -5.06 7.36
C HIS A 54 17.69 -3.80 6.58
N CYS A 55 16.94 -3.45 5.53
CA CYS A 55 17.27 -2.30 4.66
C CYS A 55 16.08 -1.38 4.33
N ASN A 56 14.89 -1.65 4.88
CA ASN A 56 13.64 -0.92 4.63
C ASN A 56 13.16 -0.92 3.17
N LEU A 57 13.64 -1.84 2.32
CA LEU A 57 13.05 -2.07 1.01
C LEU A 57 11.57 -2.46 1.18
N VAL A 58 10.66 -1.75 0.52
CA VAL A 58 9.23 -2.03 0.52
C VAL A 58 8.81 -2.50 -0.87
N ASP A 59 8.20 -3.68 -0.96
CA ASP A 59 7.64 -4.15 -2.23
C ASP A 59 6.51 -5.17 -1.97
N PHE A 60 5.84 -5.62 -3.03
CA PHE A 60 4.92 -6.73 -2.94
C PHE A 60 5.63 -7.99 -2.43
N PRO A 61 5.02 -8.78 -1.54
CA PRO A 61 5.62 -10.02 -1.05
C PRO A 61 6.09 -10.97 -2.16
N SER A 62 5.43 -10.96 -3.33
CA SER A 62 5.80 -11.76 -4.50
C SER A 62 7.13 -11.36 -5.17
N ASN A 63 7.64 -10.17 -4.89
CA ASN A 63 8.90 -9.67 -5.44
C ASN A 63 10.10 -10.05 -4.57
N PHE A 64 9.86 -10.62 -3.39
CA PHE A 64 10.88 -11.21 -2.54
C PHE A 64 11.07 -12.70 -2.88
N GLU A 65 12.27 -13.22 -2.64
CA GLU A 65 12.53 -14.66 -2.79
C GLU A 65 11.89 -15.42 -1.62
N MET A 66 10.95 -16.31 -1.89
CA MET A 66 10.39 -17.22 -0.87
C MET A 66 11.41 -18.32 -0.53
N ILE A 67 11.57 -18.61 0.76
CA ILE A 67 12.53 -19.62 1.25
C ILE A 67 11.85 -20.66 2.14
N ASP A 68 12.13 -21.94 1.89
CA ASP A 68 11.52 -23.09 2.58
C ASP A 68 12.42 -23.69 3.69
N ASP A 69 13.37 -22.92 4.24
CA ASP A 69 14.32 -23.44 5.24
C ASP A 69 13.58 -23.97 6.49
N ASP A 70 13.55 -25.29 6.67
CA ASP A 70 12.88 -26.07 7.74
C ASP A 70 13.34 -25.77 9.18
N ILE A 71 14.28 -24.86 9.36
CA ILE A 71 14.81 -24.48 10.67
C ILE A 71 14.07 -23.24 11.15
N GLU A 72 13.45 -23.35 12.34
CA GLU A 72 12.97 -22.20 13.12
C GLU A 72 14.17 -21.31 13.48
N GLU A 73 14.41 -20.30 12.66
CA GLU A 73 15.37 -19.23 12.90
C GLU A 73 14.63 -18.06 13.54
N ASP A 74 15.21 -17.43 14.56
CA ASP A 74 14.72 -16.17 15.12
C ASP A 74 14.98 -15.04 14.11
N LEU A 75 14.05 -14.89 13.17
CA LEU A 75 14.11 -13.88 12.11
C LEU A 75 13.26 -12.68 12.48
N PRO A 76 13.70 -11.46 12.13
CA PRO A 76 12.88 -10.27 12.30
C PRO A 76 11.62 -10.36 11.43
N TYR A 77 10.56 -9.71 11.89
CA TYR A 77 9.30 -9.57 11.16
C TYR A 77 9.25 -8.26 10.38
N SER A 78 8.58 -8.30 9.25
CA SER A 78 8.14 -7.11 8.52
C SER A 78 7.14 -6.34 9.37
N GLU A 79 7.39 -5.05 9.60
CA GLU A 79 6.46 -4.24 10.40
C GLU A 79 5.13 -4.05 9.65
N GLU A 80 4.01 -4.03 10.37
CA GLU A 80 2.68 -3.81 9.78
C GLU A 80 2.25 -2.36 9.96
N THR A 81 2.78 -1.47 9.12
CA THR A 81 2.53 -0.01 9.20
C THR A 81 2.08 0.59 7.87
N CYS A 82 1.30 1.67 7.95
CA CYS A 82 0.96 2.52 6.81
C CYS A 82 2.17 3.33 6.28
N ASP A 83 3.28 3.40 7.03
CA ASP A 83 4.48 4.14 6.60
C ASP A 83 5.18 3.50 5.40
N LYS A 84 4.87 2.22 5.11
CA LYS A 84 5.28 1.54 3.87
C LYS A 84 4.89 2.32 2.62
N TYR A 85 3.71 2.94 2.62
CA TYR A 85 3.26 3.76 1.50
C TYR A 85 4.15 4.98 1.29
N ASP A 86 4.73 5.54 2.35
CA ASP A 86 5.56 6.72 2.26
C ASP A 86 6.91 6.39 1.62
N ILE A 87 7.47 5.22 1.95
CA ILE A 87 8.67 4.69 1.28
C ILE A 87 8.40 4.50 -0.22
N LEU A 88 7.30 3.83 -0.58
CA LEU A 88 6.90 3.63 -1.98
C LEU A 88 6.67 4.96 -2.72
N ILE A 89 6.08 5.95 -2.06
CA ILE A 89 5.87 7.29 -2.64
C ILE A 89 7.21 7.95 -2.98
N GLU A 90 8.19 7.90 -2.07
CA GLU A 90 9.51 8.49 -2.32
C GLU A 90 10.27 7.75 -3.42
N GLU A 91 10.16 6.41 -3.50
CA GLU A 91 10.69 5.64 -4.62
C GLU A 91 10.04 6.06 -5.95
N VAL A 92 8.71 6.21 -5.97
CA VAL A 92 7.97 6.63 -7.18
C VAL A 92 8.39 8.03 -7.62
N LYS A 93 8.56 8.98 -6.70
CA LYS A 93 9.01 10.35 -7.00
C LYS A 93 10.43 10.42 -7.57
N ASN A 94 11.32 9.54 -7.13
CA ASN A 94 12.71 9.50 -7.58
C ASN A 94 12.87 8.82 -8.95
N GLY A 95 11.85 8.10 -9.41
CA GLY A 95 11.79 7.49 -10.75
C GLY A 95 11.02 8.34 -11.77
N ASP A 96 10.94 7.84 -13.01
CA ASP A 96 10.18 8.46 -14.11
C ASP A 96 8.73 7.93 -14.13
N ASN A 97 8.02 8.10 -13.02
CA ASN A 97 6.72 7.47 -12.80
C ASN A 97 5.55 8.46 -12.94
N SER A 98 4.41 7.95 -13.41
CA SER A 98 3.24 8.76 -13.74
C SER A 98 2.57 9.38 -12.51
N SER A 99 1.94 10.56 -12.71
CA SER A 99 1.09 11.22 -11.71
C SER A 99 0.01 10.29 -11.14
N LEU A 100 -0.42 9.29 -11.92
CA LEU A 100 -1.40 8.28 -11.50
C LEU A 100 -0.89 7.39 -10.37
N ASN A 101 0.38 6.98 -10.42
CA ASN A 101 0.97 6.17 -9.35
C ASN A 101 1.05 6.96 -8.05
N LEU A 102 1.47 8.23 -8.12
CA LEU A 102 1.49 9.12 -6.96
C LEU A 102 0.09 9.35 -6.41
N ALA A 103 -0.89 9.64 -7.27
CA ALA A 103 -2.29 9.81 -6.87
C ALA A 103 -2.80 8.59 -6.11
N HIS A 104 -2.56 7.40 -6.66
CA HIS A 104 -3.05 6.16 -6.05
C HIS A 104 -2.34 5.83 -4.74
N LEU A 105 -1.00 5.97 -4.66
CA LEU A 105 -0.27 5.70 -3.43
C LEU A 105 -0.64 6.68 -2.31
N TYR A 106 -0.78 7.96 -2.61
CA TYR A 106 -1.27 8.94 -1.63
C TYR A 106 -2.69 8.60 -1.15
N HIS A 107 -3.56 8.15 -2.07
CA HIS A 107 -4.91 7.70 -1.72
C HIS A 107 -4.89 6.47 -0.81
N GLN A 108 -4.12 5.44 -1.17
CA GLN A 108 -3.99 4.22 -0.36
C GLN A 108 -3.40 4.53 1.02
N SER A 109 -2.38 5.38 1.07
CA SER A 109 -1.78 5.89 2.30
C SER A 109 -2.81 6.57 3.20
N ALA A 110 -3.64 7.45 2.63
CA ALA A 110 -4.73 8.11 3.35
C ALA A 110 -5.77 7.09 3.88
N CYS A 111 -6.19 6.14 3.06
CA CYS A 111 -7.16 5.12 3.48
C CYS A 111 -6.61 4.21 4.58
N CYS A 112 -5.36 3.78 4.49
CA CYS A 112 -4.70 2.99 5.53
C CYS A 112 -4.72 3.76 6.87
N ARG A 113 -4.24 5.01 6.86
CA ARG A 113 -4.19 5.88 8.05
C ARG A 113 -5.57 6.15 8.62
N LYS A 114 -6.57 6.38 7.76
CA LYS A 114 -7.97 6.56 8.19
C LYS A 114 -8.50 5.34 8.93
N ILE A 115 -8.22 4.12 8.45
CA ILE A 115 -8.65 2.88 9.10
C ILE A 115 -7.95 2.70 10.46
N GLU A 116 -6.65 3.02 10.54
CA GLU A 116 -5.86 2.97 11.78
C GLU A 116 -6.16 4.12 12.76
N GLY A 117 -7.04 5.06 12.41
CA GLY A 117 -7.34 6.23 13.25
C GLY A 117 -6.22 7.27 13.34
N LEU A 118 -5.33 7.27 12.35
CA LEU A 118 -4.21 8.21 12.20
C LEU A 118 -4.60 9.43 11.34
N ASP A 119 -3.79 10.49 11.38
CA ASP A 119 -4.00 11.65 10.51
C ASP A 119 -3.76 11.29 9.04
N TYR A 120 -4.81 11.42 8.23
CA TYR A 120 -4.83 11.07 6.82
C TYR A 120 -5.07 12.29 5.90
N VAL A 121 -5.38 13.47 6.47
CA VAL A 121 -5.90 14.62 5.72
C VAL A 121 -4.89 15.12 4.70
N GLU A 122 -3.62 15.21 5.08
CA GLU A 122 -2.55 15.69 4.20
C GLU A 122 -2.30 14.72 3.03
N TYR A 123 -2.39 13.41 3.27
CA TYR A 123 -2.25 12.41 2.22
C TYR A 123 -3.42 12.47 1.24
N LEU A 124 -4.64 12.70 1.73
CA LEU A 124 -5.82 12.83 0.88
C LEU A 124 -5.76 14.11 0.00
N LYS A 125 -5.28 15.24 0.56
CA LYS A 125 -5.03 16.47 -0.21
C LYS A 125 -3.99 16.26 -1.31
N LYS A 126 -2.91 15.53 -1.03
CA LYS A 126 -1.90 15.19 -2.04
C LYS A 126 -2.48 14.28 -3.11
N ALA A 127 -3.28 13.26 -2.74
CA ALA A 127 -3.99 12.43 -3.70
C ALA A 127 -4.88 13.26 -4.63
N HIS A 128 -5.64 14.21 -4.08
CA HIS A 128 -6.48 15.14 -4.86
C HIS A 128 -5.67 15.96 -5.86
N TYR A 129 -4.53 16.50 -5.43
CA TYR A 129 -3.63 17.24 -6.30
C TYR A 129 -3.17 16.38 -7.49
N TYR A 130 -2.68 15.16 -7.23
CA TYR A 130 -2.19 14.29 -8.30
C TYR A 130 -3.32 13.77 -9.20
N PHE A 131 -4.52 13.48 -8.68
CA PHE A 131 -5.65 13.11 -9.54
C PHE A 131 -6.08 14.25 -10.50
N LYS A 132 -5.90 15.52 -10.11
CA LYS A 132 -6.08 16.64 -11.04
C LYS A 132 -5.03 16.65 -12.15
N LEU A 133 -3.76 16.38 -11.82
CA LEU A 133 -2.70 16.26 -12.84
C LEU A 133 -2.96 15.09 -13.79
N VAL A 134 -3.39 13.94 -13.27
CA VAL A 134 -3.79 12.76 -14.05
C VAL A 134 -4.85 13.10 -15.09
N LYS A 135 -5.84 13.92 -14.71
CA LYS A 135 -6.86 14.42 -15.64
C LYS A 135 -6.26 15.33 -16.72
N GLU A 136 -5.35 16.22 -16.35
CA GLU A 136 -4.64 17.10 -17.30
C GLU A 136 -3.76 16.31 -18.28
N GLU A 137 -3.22 15.17 -17.86
CA GLU A 137 -2.50 14.19 -18.68
C GLU A 137 -3.41 13.40 -19.64
N GLY A 138 -4.74 13.62 -19.59
CA GLY A 138 -5.72 13.00 -20.48
C GLY A 138 -6.18 11.61 -20.06
N ILE A 139 -5.91 11.20 -18.82
CA ILE A 139 -6.43 9.95 -18.26
C ILE A 139 -7.85 10.22 -17.77
N GLU A 140 -8.84 9.50 -18.31
CA GLU A 140 -10.25 9.70 -18.00
C GLU A 140 -10.81 8.67 -16.99
N GLU A 141 -10.17 7.51 -16.87
CA GLU A 141 -10.63 6.43 -15.99
C GLU A 141 -9.46 5.76 -15.25
N PHE A 142 -9.68 5.42 -13.99
CA PHE A 142 -8.78 4.58 -13.21
C PHE A 142 -9.57 3.57 -12.37
N LEU A 143 -9.16 2.30 -12.43
CA LEU A 143 -9.83 1.18 -11.75
C LEU A 143 -11.35 1.11 -12.03
N ARG A 144 -11.76 1.36 -13.30
CA ARG A 144 -13.17 1.38 -13.73
C ARG A 144 -14.01 2.46 -13.04
N THR A 145 -13.38 3.53 -12.61
CA THR A 145 -14.00 4.69 -11.97
C THR A 145 -13.49 5.94 -12.69
N PRO A 146 -14.37 6.85 -13.14
CA PRO A 146 -13.97 8.11 -13.76
C PRO A 146 -13.00 8.90 -12.87
N ILE A 147 -11.99 9.54 -13.46
CA ILE A 147 -11.02 10.34 -12.70
C ILE A 147 -11.72 11.50 -11.97
N GLU A 148 -12.82 12.03 -12.51
CA GLU A 148 -13.67 13.02 -11.84
C GLU A 148 -14.19 12.54 -10.47
N ASP A 149 -14.59 11.27 -10.37
CA ASP A 149 -15.10 10.70 -9.13
C ASP A 149 -13.98 10.54 -8.10
N TRP A 150 -12.76 10.20 -8.55
CA TRP A 150 -11.57 10.20 -7.70
C TRP A 150 -11.22 11.61 -7.19
N ILE A 151 -11.31 12.62 -8.07
CA ILE A 151 -11.08 14.03 -7.72
C ILE A 151 -12.10 14.48 -6.67
N GLU A 152 -13.38 14.19 -6.85
CA GLU A 152 -14.41 14.57 -5.89
C GLU A 152 -14.26 13.81 -4.57
N ALA A 153 -13.97 12.51 -4.61
CA ALA A 153 -13.77 11.69 -3.40
C ALA A 153 -12.60 12.17 -2.54
N THR A 154 -11.56 12.72 -3.15
CA THR A 154 -10.35 13.18 -2.45
C THR A 154 -10.41 14.65 -2.02
N LYS A 155 -11.51 15.34 -2.34
CA LYS A 155 -11.71 16.75 -1.98
C LYS A 155 -11.98 16.88 -0.49
N ILE A 156 -11.25 17.79 0.16
CA ILE A 156 -11.35 18.09 1.59
C ILE A 156 -11.37 19.60 1.81
#